data_AF-A0A948UEE8-F1
#
_entry.id   AF-A0A948UEE8-F1
#
_cell.length_a   1.000
_cell.length_b   1.000
_cell.length_c   1.000
_cell.angle_alpha   90.00
_cell.angle_beta   90.00
_cell.angle_gamma   90.00
#
_symmetry.space_group_name_H-M   'P 1'
#
loop_
_entity.id
_entity.type
_entity.pdbx_description
1 polymer ?
#
loop_
_entity_poly.entity_id
_entity_poly.type
_entity_poly.pdbx_seq_one_letter_code
_entity_poly.pdbx_strand_id
1 'polypeptide(L)'
;MIRILLAEDEEAMRTYLARALENAGYSVVAVDRGTAAVPFLESERFDLLLSDIVMPEMDGIELAQRCAEISPETKVMFITGFAAVTLRASQEAPQAKVLSKPFHLKDLVLEVDRVFGLPSTARG
;
A
#
# COMPACT_ATOMS: atom_id res chain seq x y z
N MET A 1 4.76 3.11 16.28
CA MET A 1 3.44 2.98 15.59
C MET A 1 3.76 2.81 14.12
N ILE A 2 3.18 1.81 13.46
CA ILE A 2 3.48 1.53 12.04
C ILE A 2 2.87 2.62 11.18
N ARG A 3 3.67 3.23 10.30
CA ARG A 3 3.29 4.30 9.37
C ARG A 3 3.14 3.76 7.96
N ILE A 4 1.98 4.01 7.37
CA ILE A 4 1.59 3.56 6.03
C ILE A 4 1.46 4.77 5.12
N LEU A 5 2.15 4.75 3.99
CA LEU A 5 1.89 5.64 2.87
C LEU A 5 0.91 4.93 1.93
N LEU A 6 -0.30 5.46 1.80
CA LEU A 6 -1.37 4.95 0.93
C LEU A 6 -1.46 5.77 -0.35
N ALA A 7 -1.29 5.13 -1.52
CA ALA A 7 -1.51 5.73 -2.83
C ALA A 7 -2.72 5.05 -3.52
N GLU A 8 -3.79 5.82 -3.74
CA GLU A 8 -5.04 5.34 -4.33
C GLU A 8 -5.75 6.54 -4.99
N ASP A 9 -6.04 6.46 -6.28
CA ASP A 9 -6.56 7.58 -7.07
C ASP A 9 -8.06 7.80 -6.86
N GLU A 10 -8.83 6.74 -6.57
CA GLU A 10 -10.24 6.86 -6.27
C GLU A 10 -10.47 7.41 -4.85
N GLU A 11 -10.97 8.64 -4.73
CA GLU A 11 -11.14 9.35 -3.44
C GLU A 11 -11.96 8.55 -2.41
N ALA A 12 -13.05 7.93 -2.84
CA ALA A 12 -13.92 7.13 -1.99
C ALA A 12 -13.16 5.91 -1.43
N MET A 13 -12.44 5.20 -2.30
CA MET A 13 -11.60 4.06 -1.92
C MET A 13 -10.47 4.49 -0.99
N ARG A 14 -9.73 5.55 -1.34
CA ARG A 14 -8.63 6.11 -0.54
C ARG A 14 -9.09 6.43 0.88
N THR A 15 -10.21 7.14 1.01
CA THR A 15 -10.79 7.49 2.32
C THR A 15 -11.23 6.25 3.09
N TYR A 16 -11.83 5.28 2.41
CA TYR A 16 -12.32 4.05 3.03
C TYR A 16 -11.18 3.16 3.56
N LEU A 17 -10.11 2.99 2.78
CA LEU A 17 -8.93 2.22 3.16
C LEU A 17 -8.15 2.91 4.28
N ALA A 18 -7.95 4.23 4.19
CA ALA A 18 -7.26 5.00 5.24
C ALA A 18 -7.94 4.84 6.59
N ARG A 19 -9.27 5.05 6.64
CA ARG A 19 -10.05 4.89 7.89
C ARG A 19 -9.95 3.48 8.47
N ALA A 20 -9.99 2.45 7.63
CA ALA A 20 -9.89 1.06 8.08
C ALA A 20 -8.55 0.78 8.78
N LEU A 21 -7.45 1.27 8.19
CA LEU A 21 -6.11 1.12 8.73
C LEU A 21 -5.90 1.98 9.99
N GLU A 22 -6.41 3.21 10.01
CA GLU A 22 -6.37 4.09 11.19
C GLU A 22 -7.14 3.49 12.36
N ASN A 23 -8.33 2.95 12.13
CA ASN A 23 -9.12 2.24 13.15
C ASN A 23 -8.39 1.00 13.68
N ALA A 24 -7.58 0.34 12.83
CA ALA A 24 -6.69 -0.73 13.25
C ALA A 24 -5.40 -0.23 13.96
N GLY A 25 -5.27 1.06 14.26
CA GLY A 25 -4.15 1.62 15.02
C GLY A 25 -2.88 1.87 14.19
N TYR A 26 -2.99 1.92 12.87
CA TYR A 26 -1.92 2.38 11.98
C TYR A 26 -1.95 3.90 11.82
N SER A 27 -0.80 4.53 11.59
CA SER A 27 -0.73 5.92 11.14
C SER A 27 -0.75 5.92 9.62
N VAL A 28 -1.67 6.66 8.99
CA VAL A 28 -1.79 6.69 7.53
C VAL A 28 -1.52 8.09 6.99
N VAL A 29 -0.69 8.17 5.95
CA VAL A 29 -0.61 9.34 5.06
C VAL A 29 -1.16 8.87 3.71
N ALA A 30 -2.19 9.54 3.21
CA ALA A 30 -2.87 9.15 1.98
C ALA A 30 -2.64 10.20 0.88
N VAL A 31 -2.30 9.73 -0.32
CA VAL A 31 -2.11 10.53 -1.52
C VAL A 31 -2.95 9.99 -2.67
N ASP A 32 -3.27 10.85 -3.63
CA ASP A 32 -4.21 10.57 -4.72
C ASP A 32 -3.55 10.09 -6.02
N ARG A 33 -2.23 9.94 -6.05
CA ARG A 33 -1.48 9.47 -7.22
C ARG A 33 -0.06 9.05 -6.85
N GLY A 34 0.56 8.23 -7.69
CA GLY A 34 1.93 7.76 -7.46
C GLY A 34 2.97 8.88 -7.41
N THR A 35 2.85 9.88 -8.29
CA THR A 35 3.75 11.06 -8.32
C THR A 35 3.74 11.86 -7.02
N ALA A 36 2.62 11.88 -6.31
CA ALA A 36 2.49 12.57 -5.02
C ALA A 36 3.08 11.78 -3.84
N ALA A 37 3.30 10.47 -3.98
CA ALA A 37 3.91 9.64 -2.94
C ALA A 37 5.44 9.84 -2.85
N VAL A 38 6.10 10.13 -3.98
CA VAL A 38 7.57 10.23 -4.05
C VAL A 38 8.15 11.28 -3.07
N PRO A 39 7.64 12.53 -2.99
CA PRO A 39 8.18 13.50 -2.04
C PRO A 39 8.07 13.07 -0.57
N PHE A 40 7.03 12.30 -0.23
CA PHE A 40 6.89 11.73 1.12
C PHE A 40 7.92 10.64 1.38
N LEU A 41 8.18 9.76 0.41
CA LEU A 41 9.22 8.72 0.52
C LEU A 41 10.62 9.33 0.68
N GLU A 42 10.88 10.49 0.06
CA GLU A 42 12.18 11.18 0.15
C GLU A 42 12.38 11.93 1.47
N SER A 43 11.29 12.47 2.05
CA SER A 43 11.37 13.36 3.21
C SER A 43 11.01 12.70 4.54
N GLU A 44 10.30 11.58 4.51
CA GLU A 44 9.79 10.90 5.70
C GLU A 44 10.03 9.39 5.64
N ARG A 45 10.03 8.76 6.82
CA ARG A 45 10.10 7.28 6.93
C ARG A 45 8.71 6.67 7.03
N PHE A 46 8.47 5.65 6.19
CA PHE A 46 7.28 4.80 6.21
C PHE A 46 7.68 3.33 6.36
N ASP A 47 6.86 2.58 7.08
CA ASP A 47 7.06 1.14 7.27
C ASP A 47 6.46 0.33 6.11
N LEU A 48 5.39 0.87 5.49
CA LEU A 48 4.67 0.26 4.38
C LEU A 48 4.27 1.32 3.35
N LEU A 49 4.58 1.05 2.08
CA LEU A 49 3.90 1.62 0.93
C LEU A 49 2.75 0.68 0.53
N LEU A 50 1.53 1.19 0.58
CA LEU A 50 0.32 0.51 0.14
C LEU A 50 -0.21 1.25 -1.10
N SER A 51 -0.23 0.61 -2.27
CA SER A 51 -0.54 1.31 -3.53
C SER A 51 -1.54 0.53 -4.38
N ASP A 52 -2.49 1.23 -5.03
CA ASP A 52 -3.07 0.68 -6.26
C ASP A 52 -1.98 0.57 -7.33
N ILE A 53 -2.08 -0.44 -8.18
CA ILE A 53 -1.22 -0.58 -9.35
C ILE A 53 -1.73 0.32 -10.47
N VAL A 54 -3.03 0.34 -10.73
CA VAL A 54 -3.57 1.05 -11.88
C VAL A 54 -3.87 2.48 -11.46
N MET A 55 -2.92 3.38 -11.68
CA MET A 55 -3.04 4.81 -11.39
C MET A 55 -2.57 5.64 -12.60
N PRO A 56 -3.08 6.87 -12.78
CA PRO A 56 -2.59 7.77 -13.80
C PRO A 56 -1.18 8.29 -13.49
N GLU A 57 -0.48 8.74 -14.53
CA GLU A 57 0.88 9.30 -14.51
C GLU A 57 1.99 8.31 -14.12
N MET A 58 1.90 7.76 -12.90
CA MET A 58 2.83 6.78 -12.35
C MET A 58 2.02 5.63 -11.76
N ASP A 59 2.23 4.44 -12.33
CA ASP A 59 1.60 3.22 -11.86
C ASP A 59 2.23 2.74 -10.53
N GLY A 60 1.53 1.88 -9.79
CA GLY A 60 2.02 1.41 -8.50
C GLY A 60 3.32 0.61 -8.59
N ILE A 61 3.60 -0.05 -9.72
CA ILE A 61 4.81 -0.84 -9.92
C ILE A 61 6.01 0.09 -10.08
N GLU A 62 5.88 1.16 -10.88
CA GLU A 62 6.89 2.21 -11.00
C GLU A 62 7.13 2.88 -9.64
N LEU A 63 6.06 3.18 -8.90
CA LEU A 63 6.18 3.75 -7.56
C LEU A 63 6.95 2.82 -6.60
N ALA A 64 6.69 1.51 -6.66
CA ALA A 64 7.39 0.53 -5.85
C ALA A 64 8.88 0.42 -6.19
N GLN A 65 9.24 0.52 -7.47
CA GLN A 65 10.64 0.57 -7.92
C GLN A 65 11.34 1.80 -7.32
N ARG A 66 10.71 2.99 -7.42
CA ARG A 66 11.24 4.21 -6.79
C ARG A 66 11.33 4.10 -5.28
N CYS A 67 10.33 3.48 -4.63
CA CYS A 67 10.35 3.23 -3.20
C CYS A 67 11.53 2.35 -2.79
N ALA A 68 11.86 1.32 -3.56
CA ALA A 68 13.00 0.44 -3.29
C ALA A 68 14.34 1.18 -3.42
N GLU A 69 14.43 2.18 -4.29
CA GLU A 69 15.62 3.02 -4.45
C GLU A 69 15.76 4.06 -3.33
N ILE A 70 14.65 4.75 -2.99
CA ILE A 70 14.63 5.87 -2.04
C ILE A 70 14.61 5.39 -0.58
N SER A 71 13.79 4.37 -0.29
CA SER A 71 13.54 3.86 1.05
C SER A 71 13.49 2.31 1.03
N PRO A 72 14.65 1.65 0.91
CA PRO A 72 14.75 0.19 0.76
C PRO A 72 14.22 -0.62 1.97
N GLU A 73 14.08 0.02 3.13
CA GLU A 73 13.49 -0.60 4.33
C GLU A 73 11.95 -0.60 4.30
N THR A 74 11.33 0.25 3.48
CA THR A 74 9.88 0.35 3.35
C THR A 74 9.35 -0.88 2.62
N LYS A 75 8.47 -1.62 3.27
CA LYS A 75 7.80 -2.77 2.64
C LYS A 75 6.80 -2.27 1.60
N VAL A 76 6.52 -3.08 0.58
CA VAL A 76 5.55 -2.74 -0.46
C VAL A 76 4.41 -3.74 -0.46
N MET A 77 3.18 -3.24 -0.56
CA MET A 77 1.98 -4.03 -0.79
C MET A 77 1.10 -3.34 -1.84
N PHE A 78 0.56 -4.14 -2.75
CA PHE A 78 -0.34 -3.69 -3.80
C PHE A 78 -1.78 -4.06 -3.50
N ILE A 79 -2.69 -3.18 -3.92
CA ILE A 79 -4.13 -3.42 -3.93
C ILE A 79 -4.64 -3.21 -5.36
N THR A 80 -5.02 -4.26 -6.10
CA THR A 80 -5.43 -4.08 -7.52
C THR A 80 -6.69 -4.86 -7.86
N GLY A 81 -7.57 -4.29 -8.68
CA GLY A 81 -8.69 -5.02 -9.30
C GLY A 81 -8.33 -5.74 -10.60
N PHE A 82 -7.12 -5.55 -11.12
CA PHE A 82 -6.74 -6.02 -12.44
C PHE A 82 -5.80 -7.22 -12.32
N ALA A 83 -6.33 -8.43 -12.48
CA ALA A 83 -5.53 -9.67 -12.38
C ALA A 83 -4.33 -9.71 -13.36
N ALA A 84 -4.45 -9.05 -14.52
CA ALA A 84 -3.40 -9.01 -15.52
C ALA A 84 -2.11 -8.32 -15.02
N VAL A 85 -2.22 -7.35 -14.10
CA VAL A 85 -1.05 -6.64 -13.59
C VAL A 85 -0.37 -7.36 -12.42
N THR A 86 -1.04 -8.34 -11.79
CA THR A 86 -0.48 -9.13 -10.68
C THR A 86 0.76 -9.93 -11.09
N LEU A 87 0.78 -10.45 -12.33
CA LEU A 87 1.96 -11.15 -12.86
C LEU A 87 3.15 -10.20 -13.04
N ARG A 88 2.89 -9.00 -13.59
CA ARG A 88 3.91 -7.96 -13.75
C ARG A 88 4.46 -7.50 -12.41
N ALA A 89 3.58 -7.26 -11.43
CA ALA A 89 3.98 -6.93 -10.06
C ALA A 89 4.86 -8.03 -9.43
N SER A 90 4.53 -9.30 -9.64
CA SER A 90 5.33 -10.42 -9.14
C SER A 90 6.72 -10.51 -9.80
N GLN A 91 6.86 -10.04 -11.04
CA GLN A 91 8.13 -10.02 -11.76
C GLN A 91 9.01 -8.81 -11.40
N GLU A 92 8.41 -7.62 -11.36
CA GLU A 92 9.11 -6.35 -11.19
C GLU A 92 9.28 -5.94 -9.71
N ALA A 93 8.41 -6.45 -8.84
CA ALA A 93 8.45 -6.23 -7.39
C ALA A 93 8.17 -7.54 -6.63
N PRO A 94 9.04 -8.57 -6.74
CA PRO A 94 8.78 -9.92 -6.25
C PRO A 94 8.60 -10.04 -4.73
N GLN A 95 9.07 -9.04 -3.97
CA GLN A 95 8.89 -9.00 -2.52
C GLN A 95 7.57 -8.34 -2.09
N ALA A 96 6.89 -7.66 -3.02
CA ALA A 96 5.63 -7.00 -2.73
C ALA A 96 4.51 -8.04 -2.53
N LYS A 97 3.66 -7.79 -1.53
CA LYS A 97 2.41 -8.54 -1.38
C LYS A 97 1.34 -7.95 -2.28
N VAL A 98 0.40 -8.78 -2.74
CA VAL A 98 -0.72 -8.34 -3.59
C VAL A 98 -2.03 -8.77 -2.96
N LEU A 99 -2.94 -7.82 -2.78
CA LEU A 99 -4.33 -8.04 -2.41
C LEU A 99 -5.23 -7.67 -3.60
N SER A 100 -6.03 -8.62 -4.07
CA SER A 100 -6.89 -8.40 -5.24
C SER A 100 -8.26 -7.83 -4.84
N LYS A 101 -8.74 -6.79 -5.53
CA LYS A 101 -10.15 -6.32 -5.46
C LYS A 101 -11.06 -7.34 -6.18
N PRO A 102 -12.28 -7.61 -5.70
CA PRO A 102 -12.87 -7.12 -4.44
C PRO A 102 -12.34 -7.87 -3.21
N PHE A 103 -12.22 -7.17 -2.08
CA PHE A 103 -11.83 -7.73 -0.77
C PHE A 103 -12.65 -7.08 0.36
N HIS A 104 -12.66 -7.67 1.55
CA HIS A 104 -13.21 -7.01 2.74
C HIS A 104 -12.12 -6.22 3.49
N LEU A 105 -12.49 -5.13 4.17
CA LEU A 105 -11.53 -4.33 4.95
C LEU A 105 -10.78 -5.15 6.01
N LYS A 106 -11.44 -6.14 6.61
CA LYS A 106 -10.78 -7.08 7.53
C LYS A 106 -9.63 -7.82 6.85
N ASP A 107 -9.77 -8.17 5.57
CA ASP A 107 -8.75 -8.90 4.82
C ASP A 107 -7.54 -7.99 4.56
N LEU A 108 -7.78 -6.71 4.26
CA LEU A 108 -6.71 -5.69 4.18
C LEU A 108 -5.92 -5.60 5.49
N VAL A 109 -6.62 -5.39 6.62
CA VAL A 109 -5.96 -5.24 7.93
C VAL A 109 -5.18 -6.50 8.30
N LEU A 110 -5.75 -7.68 8.04
CA LEU A 110 -5.09 -8.96 8.28
C LEU A 110 -3.82 -9.13 7.44
N GLU A 111 -3.82 -8.71 6.17
CA GLU A 111 -2.63 -8.76 5.34
C GLU A 111 -1.55 -7.79 5.83
N VAL A 112 -1.92 -6.58 6.24
CA VAL A 112 -0.97 -5.64 6.85
C VAL A 112 -0.40 -6.21 8.15
N ASP A 113 -1.23 -6.80 9.02
CA ASP A 113 -0.77 -7.47 10.24
C ASP A 113 0.26 -8.58 9.93
N ARG A 114 -0.01 -9.41 8.90
CA ARG A 114 0.90 -10.47 8.44
C ARG A 114 2.23 -9.93 7.94
N VAL A 115 2.22 -8.82 7.20
CA VAL A 115 3.44 -8.14 6.71
C VAL A 115 4.36 -7.75 7.87
N PHE A 116 3.81 -7.46 9.05
CA PHE A 116 4.55 -7.09 10.25
C PHE A 116 4.64 -8.20 11.31
N GLY A 117 4.14 -9.40 11.05
CA GLY A 117 4.15 -10.52 11.99
C GLY A 117 3.34 -10.25 13.28
N LEU A 118 2.32 -9.40 13.20
CA LEU A 118 1.50 -9.02 14.34
C LEU A 118 0.41 -10.07 14.58
N PRO A 119 0.06 -10.37 15.85
CA PRO A 119 -1.01 -11.30 16.16
C PRO A 119 -2.34 -10.76 15.61
N SER A 120 -2.98 -11.57 14.76
CA SER A 120 -4.26 -11.29 14.08
C SER A 120 -5.46 -11.11 15.03
N THR A 121 -5.25 -11.17 16.36
CA THR A 121 -6.31 -11.07 17.35
C THR A 121 -6.77 -9.63 17.52
N ALA A 122 -7.91 -9.33 16.89
CA ALA A 122 -8.91 -8.36 17.33
C ALA A 122 -8.34 -7.01 17.79
N ARG A 123 -7.85 -6.21 16.84
CA ARG A 123 -7.95 -4.76 16.98
C ARG A 123 -9.41 -4.40 16.70
N GLY A 124 -10.23 -4.56 17.74
CA GLY A 124 -11.65 -4.23 17.75
C GLY A 124 -11.88 -2.73 17.80
#